data_AF-A0AAV3Z2P2-F1
#
_entry.id   AF-A0AAV3Z2P2-F1
#
_cell.length_a   1.000
_cell.length_b   1.000
_cell.length_c   1.000
_cell.angle_alpha   90.00
_cell.angle_beta   90.00
_cell.angle_gamma   90.00
#
_symmetry.space_group_name_H-M   'P 1'
#
loop_
_entity.id
_entity.type
_entity.pdbx_description
1 polymer ?
#
loop_
_entity_poly.entity_id
_entity_poly.type
_entity_poly.pdbx_seq_one_letter_code
_entity_poly.pdbx_strand_id
1 'polypeptide(L)'
;MRNSMKKSQDPNIAILQYRNTLITGLKYSPAQLLFNRRLRDNIPTLKINLKPAVQAKARQELEARQQKQTVFFDRRAKPNKQD
;
A
#
# COMPACT_ATOMS: atom_id res chain seq x y z
N MET A 1 -8.71 1.98 -0.55
CA MET A 1 -9.45 1.70 -1.81
C MET A 1 -10.95 1.97 -1.69
N ARG A 2 -11.72 1.20 -0.90
CA ARG A 2 -13.20 1.33 -0.78
C ARG A 2 -13.68 2.77 -0.52
N ASN A 3 -13.03 3.49 0.39
CA ASN A 3 -13.42 4.86 0.72
C ASN A 3 -13.05 5.87 -0.37
N SER A 4 -12.03 5.59 -1.19
CA SER A 4 -11.64 6.45 -2.32
C SER A 4 -12.66 6.34 -3.45
N MET A 5 -13.06 5.10 -3.79
CA MET A 5 -14.06 4.83 -4.83
C MET A 5 -15.45 5.37 -4.50
N LYS A 6 -15.79 5.51 -3.21
CA LYS A 6 -17.04 6.13 -2.77
C LYS A 6 -17.03 7.66 -2.86
N LYS A 7 -15.84 8.28 -2.93
CA LYS A 7 -15.66 9.74 -2.88
C LYS A 7 -15.39 10.35 -4.25
N SER A 8 -14.87 9.59 -5.22
CA SER A 8 -14.65 10.09 -6.57
C SER A 8 -15.89 9.87 -7.43
N GLN A 9 -16.20 10.84 -8.29
CA GLN A 9 -17.21 10.67 -9.35
C GLN A 9 -16.70 9.75 -10.46
N ASP A 10 -15.39 9.78 -10.75
CA ASP A 10 -14.75 8.90 -11.74
C ASP A 10 -13.96 7.77 -11.03
N PRO A 11 -14.30 6.49 -11.27
CA PRO A 11 -13.56 5.35 -10.75
C PRO A 11 -12.06 5.35 -11.11
N ASN A 12 -11.70 5.81 -12.30
CA ASN A 12 -10.32 5.81 -12.78
C ASN A 12 -9.44 6.75 -11.95
N ILE A 13 -9.97 7.92 -11.61
CA ILE A 13 -9.29 8.91 -10.77
C ILE A 13 -9.12 8.37 -9.34
N ALA A 14 -10.14 7.70 -8.77
CA ALA A 14 -10.00 7.08 -7.44
C ALA A 14 -8.91 6.01 -7.39
N ILE A 15 -8.81 5.20 -8.44
CA ILE A 15 -7.79 4.16 -8.54
C ILE A 15 -6.41 4.79 -8.69
N LEU A 16 -6.28 5.83 -9.53
CA LEU A 16 -5.02 6.56 -9.71
C LEU A 16 -4.52 7.14 -8.37
N GLN A 17 -5.39 7.83 -7.64
CA GLN A 17 -5.06 8.40 -6.33
C GLN A 17 -4.68 7.31 -5.33
N TYR A 18 -5.43 6.21 -5.29
CA TYR A 18 -5.12 5.08 -4.42
C TYR A 18 -3.73 4.49 -4.73
N ARG A 19 -3.38 4.35 -6.01
CA ARG A 19 -2.08 3.83 -6.46
C ARG A 19 -0.90 4.75 -6.07
N ASN A 20 -1.12 6.05 -5.97
CA ASN A 20 -0.10 7.04 -5.59
C ASN A 20 -0.05 7.36 -4.10
N THR A 21 -1.05 6.95 -3.32
CA THR A 21 -1.11 7.18 -1.87
C THR A 21 -0.17 6.21 -1.14
N LEU A 22 0.53 6.67 -0.11
CA LEU A 22 1.38 5.82 0.73
C LEU A 22 0.54 4.76 1.44
N ILE A 23 1.08 3.54 1.53
CA ILE A 23 0.45 2.46 2.27
C ILE A 23 0.71 2.67 3.76
N THR A 24 -0.33 2.58 4.59
CA THR A 24 -0.17 2.71 6.04
C THR A 24 0.84 1.71 6.59
N GLY A 25 1.81 2.20 7.36
CA GLY A 25 2.88 1.40 7.94
C GLY A 25 4.02 1.04 6.98
N LEU A 26 4.04 1.58 5.76
CA LEU A 26 5.13 1.45 4.79
C LEU A 26 5.49 2.82 4.20
N LYS A 27 6.70 2.94 3.64
CA LYS A 27 7.16 4.16 2.98
C LYS A 27 6.81 4.21 1.49
N TYR A 28 6.12 3.20 0.97
CA TYR A 28 5.88 3.00 -0.46
C TYR A 28 4.39 3.11 -0.80
N SER A 29 4.09 3.61 -2.00
CA SER A 29 2.75 3.55 -2.59
C SER A 29 2.51 2.23 -3.34
N PRO A 30 1.25 1.83 -3.62
CA PRO A 30 0.98 0.64 -4.42
C PRO A 30 1.64 0.65 -5.81
N ALA A 31 1.71 1.82 -6.46
CA ALA A 31 2.39 1.95 -7.75
C ALA A 31 3.90 1.67 -7.64
N GLN A 32 4.53 2.09 -6.55
CA GLN A 32 5.95 1.83 -6.32
C GLN A 32 6.21 0.34 -6.04
N LEU A 33 5.28 -0.36 -5.40
CA LEU A 33 5.42 -1.80 -5.16
C LEU A 33 5.21 -2.64 -6.42
N LEU A 34 4.27 -2.25 -7.28
CA LEU A 34 3.90 -3.02 -8.47
C LEU A 34 4.71 -2.64 -9.72
N PHE A 35 4.97 -1.35 -9.91
CA PHE A 35 5.59 -0.81 -11.12
C PHE A 35 6.95 -0.19 -10.87
N ASN A 36 7.47 -0.25 -9.63
CA ASN A 36 8.71 0.40 -9.23
C ASN A 36 8.74 1.92 -9.50
N ARG A 37 7.61 2.60 -9.70
CA ARG A 37 7.56 4.04 -9.99
C ARG A 37 6.32 4.70 -9.42
N ARG A 38 6.31 6.03 -9.33
CA ARG A 38 5.06 6.78 -9.07
C ARG A 38 4.37 7.11 -10.39
N LEU A 39 3.04 7.09 -10.39
CA LEU A 39 2.26 7.49 -11.56
C LEU A 39 2.10 9.01 -11.57
N ARG A 40 1.91 9.59 -12.76
CA ARG A 40 1.59 11.01 -12.90
C ARG A 40 0.16 11.24 -12.42
N ASP A 41 -0.04 12.19 -11.53
CA ASP A 41 -1.35 12.65 -11.07
C ASP A 41 -1.44 14.17 -11.16
N ASN A 42 -2.56 14.73 -10.67
CA ASN A 42 -2.80 16.17 -10.66
C ASN A 42 -1.90 16.93 -9.67
N ILE A 43 -1.12 16.22 -8.85
CA ILE A 43 -0.20 16.84 -7.89
C ILE A 43 1.15 17.02 -8.59
N PRO A 44 1.71 18.24 -8.58
CA PRO A 44 3.02 18.48 -9.16
C PRO A 44 4.06 17.58 -8.47
N THR A 45 4.75 16.77 -9.27
CA THR A 45 5.75 15.81 -8.80
C THR A 45 7.03 15.94 -9.63
N LEU A 46 8.18 15.72 -9.00
CA LEU A 46 9.47 15.72 -9.69
C LEU A 46 9.55 14.61 -10.75
N LYS A 47 10.11 14.91 -11.93
CA LYS A 47 10.26 13.95 -13.05
C LYS A 47 11.06 12.70 -12.66
N ILE A 48 11.99 12.82 -11.69
CA ILE A 48 12.76 11.68 -11.18
C ILE A 48 11.86 10.62 -10.53
N ASN A 49 10.78 11.01 -9.87
CA ASN A 49 9.85 10.07 -9.20
C ASN A 49 8.98 9.28 -10.19
N LEU A 50 8.89 9.73 -11.44
CA LEU A 50 8.17 9.05 -12.52
C LEU A 50 9.02 7.97 -13.20
N LYS A 51 10.34 7.98 -12.95
CA LYS A 51 11.26 6.94 -13.43
C LYS A 51 11.16 5.69 -12.54
N PRO A 52 11.34 4.49 -13.10
CA PRO A 52 11.39 3.27 -12.31
C PRO A 52 12.63 3.26 -11.40
N ALA A 53 12.41 2.88 -10.14
CA ALA A 53 13.39 2.70 -9.08
C ALA A 53 12.98 1.50 -8.21
N VAL A 54 13.84 0.50 -8.14
CA VAL A 54 13.58 -0.76 -7.42
C VAL A 54 13.56 -0.52 -5.91
N GLN A 55 12.48 -0.93 -5.26
CA GLN A 55 12.32 -0.80 -3.81
C GLN A 55 12.86 -2.05 -3.09
N ALA A 56 14.19 -2.15 -2.96
CA ALA A 56 14.86 -3.37 -2.49
C ALA A 56 14.38 -3.86 -1.11
N LYS A 57 14.03 -2.94 -0.20
CA LYS A 57 13.59 -3.26 1.17
C LYS A 57 12.09 -3.51 1.30
N ALA A 58 11.30 -3.29 0.25
CA ALA A 58 9.85 -3.35 0.31
C ALA A 58 9.33 -4.72 0.78
N ARG A 59 9.95 -5.82 0.31
CA ARG A 59 9.58 -7.18 0.71
C ARG A 59 9.83 -7.43 2.20
N GLN A 60 11.02 -7.10 2.68
CA GLN A 60 11.39 -7.28 4.09
C GLN A 60 10.48 -6.45 5.01
N GLU A 61 10.18 -5.21 4.65
CA GLU A 61 9.26 -4.35 5.42
C GLU A 61 7.82 -4.90 5.42
N LEU A 62 7.36 -5.47 4.30
CA LEU A 62 6.05 -6.12 4.20
C LEU A 62 5.95 -7.36 5.09
N GLU A 63 6.97 -8.21 5.07
CA GLU A 63 7.05 -9.42 5.91
C GLU A 63 7.07 -9.05 7.39
N ALA A 64 7.90 -8.08 7.78
CA ALA A 64 7.94 -7.58 9.16
C ALA A 64 6.60 -6.99 9.62
N ARG A 65 5.87 -6.30 8.72
CA ARG A 65 4.53 -5.79 9.03
C ARG A 65 3.51 -6.92 9.21
N GLN A 66 3.58 -7.96 8.38
CA GLN A 66 2.70 -9.13 8.50
C GLN A 66 2.96 -9.87 9.82
N GLN A 67 4.21 -10.11 10.19
CA GLN A 67 4.58 -10.72 11.47
C GLN A 67 4.07 -9.93 12.68
N LYS A 68 4.11 -8.59 12.62
CA LYS A 68 3.50 -7.77 13.68
C LYS A 68 1.98 -7.95 13.74
N GLN A 69 1.32 -8.00 12.58
CA GLN A 69 -0.13 -8.22 12.53
C GLN A 69 -0.53 -9.59 13.08
N THR A 70 0.23 -10.65 12.77
CA THR A 70 -0.06 -12.00 13.31
C THR A 70 0.03 -11.99 14.83
N VAL A 71 1.08 -11.41 15.41
CA VAL A 71 1.23 -11.32 16.88
C VAL A 71 0.03 -10.64 17.55
N PHE A 72 -0.47 -9.53 16.99
CA PHE A 72 -1.64 -8.86 17.57
C PHE A 72 -2.95 -9.61 17.34
N PHE A 73 -3.08 -10.31 16.21
CA PHE A 73 -4.23 -11.15 15.90
C PHE A 73 -4.28 -12.35 16.83
N ASP A 74 -3.17 -13.09 16.96
CA ASP A 74 -3.06 -14.30 17.78
C ASP A 74 -3.34 -14.02 19.25
N ARG A 75 -2.92 -12.85 19.77
CA ARG A 75 -3.25 -12.40 21.13
C ARG A 75 -4.76 -12.25 21.38
N ARG A 76 -5.54 -11.95 20.34
CA ARG A 76 -7.00 -11.74 20.41
C ARG A 76 -7.79 -12.95 19.95
N ALA A 77 -7.17 -13.87 19.23
CA ALA A 77 -7.79 -15.10 18.78
C ALA A 77 -8.02 -16.02 19.99
N LYS A 78 -9.25 -16.53 20.15
CA LYS A 78 -9.51 -17.58 21.14
C LYS A 78 -8.78 -18.85 20.69
N PRO A 79 -8.14 -19.61 21.60
CA PRO A 79 -7.62 -20.91 21.24
C PRO A 79 -8.76 -21.77 20.70
N ASN A 80 -8.54 -22.43 19.55
CA ASN A 80 -9.50 -23.38 19.03
C ASN A 80 -9.68 -24.48 20.09
N LYS A 81 -10.90 -24.65 20.59
CA LYS A 81 -11.25 -25.80 21.44
C LYS A 81 -11.00 -27.05 20.62
N GLN A 82 -9.99 -27.82 21.01
CA GLN A 82 -9.82 -29.19 20.52
C GLN A 82 -10.60 -30.05 21.51
N ASP A 83 -11.72 -30.62 21.04
CA ASP A 83 -12.48 -31.67 21.71
C ASP A 83 -11.79 -33.04 21.47
#